data_AF-A0A935UGX1-F1
#
_entry.id   AF-A0A935UGX1-F1
#
_cell.length_a   1.000
_cell.length_b   1.000
_cell.length_c   1.000
_cell.angle_alpha   90.00
_cell.angle_beta   90.00
_cell.angle_gamma   90.00
#
_symmetry.space_group_name_H-M   'P 1'
#
loop_
_entity.id
_entity.type
_entity.pdbx_description
1 polymer ?
#
loop_
_entity_poly.entity_id
_entity_poly.type
_entity_poly.pdbx_seq_one_letter_code
_entity_poly.pdbx_strand_id
1 'polypeptide(L)'
;MAKIYAALSLVMAQLLLGNHGLQLRFADRARWQSGMGALEAIELPTARGVLRIAVDQQGAVLLPFRSAAGRFRYHSAADVLAGRLPADSLRGRVVLLGTTAPGLLDLRVTPVGEAFPGVEVHANLLAGLLDGHMLHSPADTPVLEAGLLLIVGIGLLLGFPRVSPHGAVALALLALMLVTSLNLVAWAVAHLVLPMASGLVLVAAMLALHLFFGAYLEFRARRRLAGVVWPIRSA
;
A
#
# COMPACT_ATOMS: atom_id res chain seq x y z
N MET A 1 0.68 -17.09 -29.28
CA MET A 1 1.18 -15.80 -28.74
C MET A 1 0.04 -15.11 -28.02
N ALA A 2 0.18 -14.82 -26.73
CA ALA A 2 -0.81 -14.03 -25.99
C ALA A 2 -0.75 -12.58 -26.49
N LYS A 3 -1.91 -11.99 -26.80
CA LYS A 3 -2.01 -10.57 -27.13
C LYS A 3 -2.06 -9.78 -25.83
N ILE A 4 -1.15 -8.82 -25.67
CA ILE A 4 -1.12 -7.90 -24.52
C ILE A 4 -1.92 -6.66 -24.91
N TYR A 5 -2.84 -6.24 -24.06
CA TYR A 5 -3.66 -5.05 -24.27
C TYR A 5 -3.38 -4.03 -23.16
N ALA A 6 -3.24 -2.77 -23.54
CA ALA A 6 -3.13 -1.68 -22.58
C ALA A 6 -4.48 -1.47 -21.87
N ALA A 7 -4.42 -1.10 -20.58
CA ALA A 7 -5.60 -0.69 -19.84
C ALA A 7 -6.23 0.57 -20.46
N LEU A 8 -7.56 0.70 -20.39
CA LEU A 8 -8.28 1.84 -20.96
C LEU A 8 -7.75 3.18 -20.44
N SER A 9 -7.46 3.29 -19.14
CA SER A 9 -6.87 4.48 -18.52
C SER A 9 -5.52 4.87 -19.10
N LEU A 10 -4.69 3.89 -19.43
CA LEU A 10 -3.37 4.10 -20.01
C LEU A 10 -3.47 4.61 -21.46
N VAL A 11 -4.39 4.04 -22.24
CA VAL A 11 -4.66 4.50 -23.61
C VAL A 11 -5.24 5.92 -23.61
N MET A 12 -6.16 6.22 -22.68
CA MET A 12 -6.68 7.59 -22.52
C MET A 12 -5.57 8.59 -22.17
N ALA A 13 -4.68 8.23 -21.24
CA ALA A 13 -3.54 9.07 -20.89
C ALA A 13 -2.61 9.29 -22.09
N GLN A 14 -2.30 8.25 -22.86
CA GLN A 14 -1.52 8.36 -24.10
C GLN A 14 -2.15 9.34 -25.08
N LEU A 15 -3.45 9.20 -25.38
CA LEU A 15 -4.15 10.07 -26.32
C LEU A 15 -4.14 11.53 -25.86
N LEU A 16 -4.35 11.79 -24.57
CA LEU A 16 -4.34 13.13 -24.00
C LEU A 16 -2.94 13.75 -23.92
N LEU A 17 -1.89 12.93 -23.84
CA LEU A 17 -0.49 13.38 -23.72
C LEU A 17 0.25 13.45 -25.06
N GLY A 18 -0.43 13.28 -26.20
CA GLY A 18 0.17 13.43 -27.54
C GLY A 18 0.44 12.11 -28.28
N ASN A 19 -0.13 11.00 -27.82
CA ASN A 19 -0.08 9.67 -28.43
C ASN A 19 1.33 9.13 -28.70
N HIS A 20 2.23 9.34 -27.74
CA HIS A 20 3.59 8.82 -27.81
C HIS A 20 3.63 7.32 -27.55
N GLY A 21 4.59 6.62 -28.18
CA GLY A 21 4.80 5.20 -27.99
C GLY A 21 5.17 4.86 -26.54
N LEU A 22 4.68 3.73 -26.04
CA LEU A 22 4.96 3.23 -24.70
C LEU A 22 6.29 2.48 -24.67
N GLN A 23 7.09 2.73 -23.64
CA GLN A 23 8.32 1.99 -23.37
C GLN A 23 8.17 1.20 -22.07
N LEU A 24 8.56 -0.08 -22.11
CA LEU A 24 8.59 -0.95 -20.94
C LEU A 24 10.01 -0.94 -20.37
N ARG A 25 10.13 -0.53 -19.11
CA ARG A 25 11.38 -0.56 -18.37
C ARG A 25 11.40 -1.76 -17.45
N PHE A 26 12.40 -2.60 -17.63
CA PHE A 26 12.64 -3.77 -16.80
C PHE A 26 13.76 -3.47 -15.80
N ALA A 27 13.65 -4.01 -14.60
CA ALA A 27 14.63 -3.80 -13.54
C ALA A 27 16.02 -4.31 -13.96
N ASP A 28 17.07 -3.58 -13.56
CA ASP A 28 18.44 -4.00 -13.77
C ASP A 28 18.71 -5.32 -13.01
N ARG A 29 19.29 -6.27 -13.73
CA ARG A 29 19.43 -7.65 -13.28
C ARG A 29 20.35 -7.72 -12.05
N ALA A 30 19.80 -8.11 -10.89
CA ALA A 30 20.67 -8.57 -9.80
C ALA A 30 21.39 -9.85 -10.26
N ARG A 31 22.72 -9.93 -10.05
CA ARG A 31 23.58 -11.04 -10.49
C ARG A 31 23.14 -12.45 -10.06
N TRP A 32 22.19 -12.55 -9.14
CA TRP A 32 21.72 -13.78 -8.51
C TRP A 32 20.30 -14.22 -8.91
N GLN A 33 19.61 -13.49 -9.80
CA GLN A 33 18.25 -13.84 -10.26
C GLN A 33 18.25 -14.51 -11.64
N SER A 34 17.69 -15.72 -11.72
CA SER A 34 17.49 -16.49 -12.96
C SER A 34 16.10 -16.20 -13.54
N GLY A 35 16.00 -15.40 -14.61
CA GLY A 35 14.73 -15.07 -15.28
C GLY A 35 14.79 -13.76 -16.10
N MET A 36 13.71 -13.41 -16.80
CA MET A 36 13.53 -12.04 -17.31
C MET A 36 13.40 -11.09 -16.11
N GLY A 37 14.05 -9.92 -16.15
CA GLY A 37 13.90 -8.90 -15.12
C GLY A 37 12.43 -8.51 -14.98
N ALA A 38 11.96 -8.28 -13.75
CA ALA A 38 10.59 -7.85 -13.52
C ALA A 38 10.33 -6.50 -14.23
N LEU A 39 9.13 -6.29 -14.74
CA LEU A 39 8.71 -4.98 -15.22
C LEU A 39 8.79 -4.02 -14.02
N GLU A 40 9.55 -2.95 -14.14
CA GLU A 40 9.79 -1.97 -13.07
C GLU A 40 8.91 -0.73 -13.29
N ALA A 41 8.78 -0.31 -14.53
CA ALA A 41 7.95 0.82 -14.89
C ALA A 41 7.48 0.78 -16.35
N ILE A 42 6.37 1.47 -16.59
CA ILE A 42 5.91 1.87 -17.91
C ILE A 42 6.30 3.33 -18.08
N GLU A 43 7.08 3.64 -19.11
CA GLU A 43 7.52 4.99 -19.44
C GLU A 43 6.71 5.51 -20.64
N LEU A 44 6.13 6.69 -20.45
CA LEU A 44 5.39 7.42 -21.46
C LEU A 44 6.15 8.71 -21.76
N PRO A 45 6.79 8.84 -22.94
CA PRO A 45 7.31 10.11 -23.39
C PRO A 45 6.14 11.10 -23.51
N THR A 46 6.28 12.29 -22.97
CA THR A 46 5.32 13.38 -23.14
C THR A 46 6.06 14.63 -23.57
N ALA A 47 5.33 15.63 -24.09
CA ALA A 47 5.91 16.93 -24.41
C ALA A 47 6.57 17.64 -23.20
N ARG A 48 6.23 17.25 -21.96
CA ARG A 48 6.77 17.83 -20.72
C ARG A 48 7.89 16.99 -20.07
N GLY A 49 8.25 15.85 -20.68
CA GLY A 49 9.20 14.90 -20.12
C GLY A 49 8.66 13.46 -20.11
N VAL A 50 9.40 12.53 -19.52
CA VAL A 50 8.97 11.12 -19.43
C VAL A 50 8.11 10.93 -18.17
N LEU A 51 6.83 10.59 -18.36
CA LEU A 51 5.96 10.14 -17.28
C LEU A 51 6.29 8.69 -16.97
N ARG A 52 6.85 8.44 -15.79
CA ARG A 52 7.20 7.11 -15.32
C ARG A 52 6.10 6.57 -14.42
N ILE A 53 5.48 5.48 -14.85
CA ILE A 53 4.45 4.74 -14.09
C ILE A 53 5.13 3.52 -13.50
N ALA A 54 5.51 3.59 -12.23
CA ALA A 54 6.08 2.44 -11.54
C ALA A 54 5.03 1.34 -11.34
N VAL A 55 5.45 0.09 -11.51
CA VAL A 55 4.61 -1.08 -11.32
C VAL A 55 5.19 -1.98 -10.23
N ASP A 56 4.34 -2.81 -9.64
CA ASP A 56 4.79 -3.87 -8.74
C ASP A 56 5.30 -5.11 -9.51
N GLN A 57 5.67 -6.16 -8.78
CA GLN A 57 6.18 -7.41 -9.36
C GLN A 57 5.18 -8.12 -10.29
N GLN A 58 3.88 -7.84 -10.15
CA GLN A 58 2.80 -8.38 -10.96
C GLN A 58 2.46 -7.48 -12.15
N GLY A 59 3.13 -6.34 -12.29
CA GLY A 59 2.83 -5.34 -13.32
C GLY A 59 1.60 -4.48 -13.00
N ALA A 60 1.14 -4.46 -11.75
CA ALA A 60 0.02 -3.65 -11.31
C ALA A 60 0.47 -2.26 -10.83
N VAL A 61 -0.47 -1.31 -10.87
CA VAL A 61 -0.26 0.09 -10.45
C VAL A 61 -1.20 0.39 -9.29
N LEU A 62 -0.71 1.12 -8.30
CA LEU A 62 -1.54 1.57 -7.19
C LEU A 62 -2.48 2.70 -7.63
N LEU A 63 -3.77 2.54 -7.33
CA LEU A 63 -4.78 3.52 -7.66
C LEU A 63 -4.76 4.69 -6.66
N PRO A 64 -4.54 5.93 -7.11
CA PRO A 64 -4.61 7.10 -6.24
C PRO A 64 -6.08 7.49 -6.07
N PHE A 65 -6.74 6.93 -5.05
CA PHE A 65 -8.11 7.32 -4.72
C PHE A 65 -8.14 8.78 -4.25
N ARG A 66 -8.84 9.64 -4.99
CA ARG A 66 -9.01 11.04 -4.61
C ARG A 66 -9.89 11.16 -3.37
N SER A 67 -9.51 12.05 -2.46
CA SER A 67 -10.28 12.34 -1.25
C SER A 67 -11.59 13.06 -1.55
N ALA A 68 -12.46 13.21 -0.55
CA ALA A 68 -13.77 13.87 -0.69
C ALA A 68 -13.70 15.27 -1.33
N ALA A 69 -12.60 16.01 -1.13
CA ALA A 69 -12.38 17.34 -1.73
C ALA A 69 -12.06 17.31 -3.24
N GLY A 70 -11.73 16.14 -3.81
CA GLY A 70 -11.35 15.94 -5.21
C GLY A 70 -12.29 15.00 -5.99
N ARG A 71 -13.50 14.73 -5.49
CA ARG A 71 -14.47 13.83 -6.16
C ARG A 71 -14.82 14.31 -7.56
N PHE A 72 -15.03 13.34 -8.46
CA PHE A 72 -15.51 13.62 -9.80
C PHE A 72 -16.97 14.09 -9.77
N ARG A 73 -17.32 15.02 -10.66
CA ARG A 73 -18.71 15.46 -10.83
C ARG A 73 -19.46 14.42 -11.64
N TYR A 74 -20.62 14.03 -11.12
CA TYR A 74 -21.52 13.08 -11.76
C TYR A 74 -22.61 13.82 -12.53
N HIS A 75 -22.79 13.45 -13.79
CA HIS A 75 -23.85 13.93 -14.65
C HIS A 75 -24.59 12.75 -15.27
N SER A 76 -25.91 12.77 -15.22
CA SER A 76 -26.73 11.75 -15.87
C SER A 76 -26.55 11.84 -17.38
N ALA A 77 -26.21 10.72 -18.03
CA ALA A 77 -26.12 10.65 -19.48
C ALA A 77 -27.46 11.04 -20.15
N ALA A 78 -28.59 10.70 -19.52
CA ALA A 78 -29.92 11.08 -20.02
C ALA A 78 -30.15 12.61 -19.97
N ASP A 79 -29.62 13.30 -18.95
CA ASP A 79 -29.71 14.76 -18.86
C ASP A 79 -28.81 15.43 -19.90
N VAL A 80 -27.62 14.87 -20.16
CA VAL A 80 -26.71 15.34 -21.21
C VAL A 80 -27.39 15.23 -22.57
N LEU A 81 -27.97 14.07 -22.88
CA LEU A 81 -28.66 13.83 -24.16
C LEU A 81 -29.90 14.70 -24.33
N ALA A 82 -30.61 15.02 -23.24
CA ALA A 82 -31.77 15.90 -23.27
C ALA A 82 -31.42 17.39 -23.24
N GLY A 83 -30.13 17.76 -23.27
CA GLY A 83 -29.70 19.16 -23.26
C GLY A 83 -30.01 19.90 -21.96
N ARG A 84 -30.19 19.20 -20.84
CA ARG A 84 -30.55 19.79 -19.53
C ARG A 84 -29.38 20.38 -18.76
N LEU A 85 -28.14 20.16 -19.22
CA LEU A 85 -26.97 20.73 -18.57
C LEU A 85 -26.64 22.13 -19.10
N PRO A 86 -26.07 23.00 -18.25
CA PRO A 86 -25.48 24.25 -18.71
C PRO A 86 -24.45 23.99 -19.82
N ALA A 87 -24.45 24.84 -20.86
CA ALA A 87 -23.62 24.69 -22.06
C ALA A 87 -22.11 24.60 -21.77
N ASP A 88 -21.68 25.15 -20.64
CA ASP A 88 -20.27 25.24 -20.26
C ASP A 88 -19.86 24.13 -19.27
N SER A 89 -20.79 23.25 -18.86
CA SER A 89 -20.53 22.25 -17.83
C SER A 89 -19.47 21.20 -18.22
N LEU A 90 -19.38 20.87 -19.51
CA LEU A 90 -18.46 19.86 -20.06
C LEU A 90 -17.35 20.45 -20.95
N ARG A 91 -17.37 21.76 -21.24
CA ARG A 91 -16.43 22.37 -22.18
C ARG A 91 -14.99 22.28 -21.65
N GLY A 92 -14.09 21.75 -22.48
CA GLY A 92 -12.66 21.59 -22.13
C GLY A 92 -12.39 20.56 -21.03
N ARG A 93 -13.35 19.69 -20.73
CA ARG A 93 -13.22 18.62 -19.73
C ARG A 93 -13.06 17.27 -20.42
N VAL A 94 -12.34 16.36 -19.76
CA VAL A 94 -12.37 14.93 -20.11
C VAL A 94 -13.60 14.33 -19.45
N VAL A 95 -14.49 13.76 -20.27
CA VAL A 95 -15.74 13.15 -19.80
C VAL A 95 -15.65 11.64 -19.96
N LEU A 96 -15.86 10.91 -18.87
CA LEU A 96 -15.93 9.45 -18.88
C LEU A 96 -17.38 9.03 -18.73
N LEU A 97 -17.87 8.27 -19.70
CA LEU A 97 -19.21 7.69 -19.68
C LEU A 97 -19.13 6.26 -19.18
N GLY A 98 -19.90 5.95 -18.14
CA GLY A 98 -19.97 4.61 -17.57
C GLY A 98 -21.23 4.41 -16.75
N THR A 99 -21.41 3.20 -16.22
CA THR A 99 -22.59 2.83 -15.48
C THR A 99 -22.31 2.90 -13.98
N THR A 100 -23.29 3.40 -13.23
CA THR A 100 -23.21 3.49 -11.75
C THR A 100 -24.33 2.67 -11.08
N ALA A 101 -25.19 2.03 -11.88
CA ALA A 101 -26.29 1.23 -11.36
C ALA A 101 -25.77 -0.13 -10.87
N PRO A 102 -26.09 -0.55 -9.63
CA PRO A 102 -25.63 -1.83 -9.09
C PRO A 102 -25.98 -3.05 -9.94
N GLY A 103 -27.12 -3.02 -10.63
CA GLY A 103 -27.60 -4.12 -11.48
C GLY A 103 -26.78 -4.36 -12.76
N LEU A 104 -25.84 -3.48 -13.09
CA LEU A 104 -24.95 -3.62 -14.26
C LEU A 104 -23.60 -4.27 -13.91
N LEU A 105 -23.41 -4.68 -12.64
CA LEU A 105 -22.27 -5.44 -12.13
C LEU A 105 -20.88 -4.82 -12.39
N ASP A 106 -20.81 -3.51 -12.68
CA ASP A 106 -19.56 -2.75 -12.81
C ASP A 106 -19.15 -2.07 -11.49
N LEU A 107 -19.52 -2.68 -10.36
CA LEU A 107 -19.12 -2.23 -9.03
C LEU A 107 -17.93 -3.04 -8.52
N ARG A 108 -16.98 -2.37 -7.89
CA ARG A 108 -15.80 -2.97 -7.29
C ARG A 108 -15.73 -2.64 -5.80
N VAL A 109 -15.37 -3.64 -5.01
CA VAL A 109 -14.98 -3.43 -3.61
C VAL A 109 -13.62 -2.75 -3.60
N THR A 110 -13.53 -1.61 -2.93
CA THR A 110 -12.32 -0.82 -2.81
C THR A 110 -12.11 -0.37 -1.36
N PRO A 111 -10.89 0.01 -0.95
CA PRO A 111 -10.64 0.53 0.40
C PRO A 111 -11.46 1.77 0.76
N VAL A 112 -11.99 2.49 -0.24
CA VAL A 112 -12.80 3.71 -0.05
C VAL A 112 -14.31 3.45 -0.14
N GLY A 113 -14.74 2.23 -0.46
CA GLY A 113 -16.15 1.86 -0.53
C GLY A 113 -16.39 0.49 -1.16
N GLU A 114 -17.41 -0.23 -0.66
CA GLU A 114 -17.78 -1.57 -1.12
C GLU A 114 -18.41 -1.59 -2.53
N ALA A 115 -19.04 -0.48 -2.93
CA ALA A 115 -19.75 -0.32 -4.19
C ALA A 115 -19.15 0.85 -5.01
N PHE A 116 -17.91 0.69 -5.46
CA PHE A 116 -17.21 1.74 -6.21
C PHE A 116 -17.38 1.54 -7.74
N PRO A 117 -17.87 2.54 -8.50
CA PRO A 117 -18.08 2.40 -9.94
C PRO A 117 -16.78 2.15 -10.72
N GLY A 118 -16.80 1.20 -11.65
CA GLY A 118 -15.65 0.85 -12.49
C GLY A 118 -15.14 2.02 -13.33
N VAL A 119 -16.05 2.87 -13.82
CA VAL A 119 -15.68 4.12 -14.51
C VAL A 119 -14.90 5.09 -13.61
N GLU A 120 -15.22 5.14 -12.31
CA GLU A 120 -14.52 6.01 -11.37
C GLU A 120 -13.10 5.49 -11.05
N VAL A 121 -12.89 4.16 -11.13
CA VAL A 121 -11.52 3.57 -11.05
C VAL A 121 -10.65 4.10 -12.19
N HIS A 122 -11.17 4.08 -13.42
CA HIS A 122 -10.46 4.61 -14.58
C HIS A 122 -10.24 6.12 -14.49
N ALA A 123 -11.21 6.86 -13.94
CA ALA A 123 -11.10 8.28 -13.70
C ALA A 123 -9.97 8.62 -12.70
N ASN A 124 -9.88 7.90 -11.58
CA ASN A 124 -8.83 8.10 -10.58
C ASN A 124 -7.44 7.80 -11.16
N LEU A 125 -7.30 6.69 -11.88
CA LEU A 125 -6.03 6.35 -12.51
C LEU A 125 -5.62 7.37 -13.57
N LEU A 126 -6.54 7.77 -14.45
CA LEU A 126 -6.27 8.81 -15.46
C LEU A 126 -5.89 10.14 -14.81
N ALA A 127 -6.62 10.58 -13.79
CA ALA A 127 -6.30 11.81 -13.08
C ALA A 127 -4.91 11.75 -12.43
N GLY A 128 -4.58 10.64 -11.75
CA GLY A 128 -3.25 10.45 -11.16
C GLY A 128 -2.11 10.47 -12.19
N LEU A 129 -2.33 9.87 -13.36
CA LEU A 129 -1.39 9.90 -14.48
C LEU A 129 -1.17 11.32 -15.02
N LEU A 130 -2.25 12.08 -15.18
CA LEU A 130 -2.18 13.46 -15.67
C LEU A 130 -1.60 14.44 -14.63
N ASP A 131 -1.88 14.20 -13.35
CA ASP A 131 -1.35 14.97 -12.22
C ASP A 131 0.14 14.66 -11.98
N GLY A 132 0.67 13.54 -12.50
CA GLY A 132 2.05 13.09 -12.28
C GLY A 132 2.33 12.58 -10.87
N HIS A 133 1.29 12.46 -10.03
CA HIS A 133 1.39 12.01 -8.65
C HIS A 133 0.86 10.58 -8.55
N MET A 134 1.74 9.61 -8.78
CA MET A 134 1.42 8.19 -8.61
C MET A 134 2.14 7.64 -7.38
N LEU A 135 1.36 7.03 -6.49
CA LEU A 135 1.93 6.17 -5.44
C LEU A 135 2.56 4.95 -6.10
N HIS A 136 3.71 4.53 -5.60
CA HIS A 136 4.41 3.38 -6.14
C HIS A 136 4.84 2.40 -5.04
N SER A 137 4.82 1.11 -5.40
CA SER A 137 5.41 0.02 -4.63
C SER A 137 6.38 -0.72 -5.56
N PRO A 138 7.66 -0.30 -5.62
CA PRO A 138 8.66 -0.90 -6.49
C PRO A 138 8.80 -2.41 -6.24
N ALA A 139 9.31 -3.13 -7.24
CA ALA A 139 9.55 -4.57 -7.14
C ALA A 139 10.42 -4.96 -5.92
N ASP A 140 11.32 -4.08 -5.48
CA ASP A 140 12.23 -4.31 -4.35
C ASP A 140 11.62 -3.98 -2.97
N THR A 141 10.36 -3.55 -2.92
CA THR A 141 9.65 -3.25 -1.66
C THR A 141 9.73 -4.39 -0.64
N PRO A 142 9.59 -5.67 -1.00
CA PRO A 142 9.73 -6.78 -0.04
C PRO A 142 11.13 -6.87 0.58
N VAL A 143 12.17 -6.48 -0.14
CA VAL A 143 13.55 -6.48 0.37
C VAL A 143 13.73 -5.36 1.40
N LEU A 144 13.23 -4.17 1.09
CA LEU A 144 13.24 -3.02 2.01
C LEU A 144 12.42 -3.32 3.27
N GLU A 145 11.25 -3.93 3.10
CA GLU A 145 10.39 -4.37 4.20
C GLU A 145 11.09 -5.42 5.07
N ALA A 146 11.68 -6.46 4.48
CA ALA A 146 12.41 -7.49 5.22
C ALA A 146 13.59 -6.89 6.02
N GLY A 147 14.32 -5.93 5.43
CA GLY A 147 15.38 -5.20 6.13
C GLY A 147 14.86 -4.41 7.33
N LEU A 148 13.74 -3.69 7.17
CA LEU A 148 13.11 -2.94 8.26
C LEU A 148 12.62 -3.87 9.38
N LEU A 149 11.94 -4.96 9.03
CA LEU A 149 11.47 -5.98 9.98
C LEU A 149 12.64 -6.60 10.75
N LEU A 150 13.76 -6.89 10.07
CA LEU A 150 14.95 -7.43 10.70
C LEU A 150 15.55 -6.45 11.71
N ILE A 151 15.70 -5.17 11.34
CA ILE A 151 16.24 -4.12 12.21
C ILE A 151 15.35 -3.95 13.46
N VAL A 152 14.04 -3.82 13.27
CA VAL A 152 13.08 -3.67 14.37
C VAL A 152 13.07 -4.93 15.24
N GLY A 153 13.03 -6.12 14.63
CA GLY A 153 13.00 -7.39 15.33
C GLY A 153 14.25 -7.63 16.17
N ILE A 154 15.44 -7.38 15.61
CA ILE A 154 16.71 -7.47 16.36
C ILE A 154 16.74 -6.43 17.48
N GLY A 155 16.33 -5.20 17.20
CA GLY A 155 16.26 -4.13 18.21
C GLY A 155 15.40 -4.52 19.42
N LEU A 156 14.20 -5.06 19.17
CA LEU A 156 13.31 -5.53 20.23
C LEU A 156 13.83 -6.79 20.92
N LEU A 157 14.38 -7.75 20.17
CA LEU A 157 14.96 -8.98 20.72
C LEU A 157 16.09 -8.67 21.72
N LEU A 158 16.94 -7.70 21.39
CA LEU A 158 18.01 -7.25 22.28
C LEU A 158 17.48 -6.34 23.39
N GLY A 159 16.49 -5.49 23.11
CA GLY A 159 15.95 -4.53 24.08
C GLY A 159 15.13 -5.17 25.20
N PHE A 160 14.21 -6.08 24.86
CA PHE A 160 13.25 -6.65 25.81
C PHE A 160 13.86 -7.32 27.04
N PRO A 161 14.91 -8.17 26.94
CA PRO A 161 15.49 -8.81 28.12
C PRO A 161 16.15 -7.84 29.11
N ARG A 162 16.41 -6.59 28.72
CA ARG A 162 17.11 -5.59 29.52
C ARG A 162 16.18 -4.65 30.29
N VAL A 163 14.87 -4.77 30.10
CA VAL A 163 13.89 -3.85 30.66
C VAL A 163 12.87 -4.60 31.52
N SER A 164 12.22 -3.89 32.43
CA SER A 164 11.07 -4.41 33.17
C SER A 164 9.87 -4.64 32.23
N PRO A 165 8.84 -5.39 32.64
CA PRO A 165 7.65 -5.60 31.81
C PRO A 165 6.98 -4.29 31.35
N HIS A 166 6.92 -3.27 32.21
CA HIS A 166 6.43 -1.94 31.85
C HIS A 166 7.37 -1.25 30.84
N GLY A 167 8.68 -1.41 31.00
CA GLY A 167 9.68 -0.93 30.05
C GLY A 167 9.58 -1.62 28.69
N ALA A 168 9.25 -2.91 28.64
CA ALA A 168 9.02 -3.65 27.39
C ALA A 168 7.82 -3.10 26.61
N VAL A 169 6.73 -2.77 27.32
CA VAL A 169 5.57 -2.10 26.71
C VAL A 169 5.94 -0.72 26.18
N ALA A 170 6.67 0.10 26.95
CA ALA A 170 7.12 1.41 26.51
C ALA A 170 8.03 1.33 25.27
N LEU A 171 8.96 0.36 25.25
CA LEU A 171 9.84 0.10 24.11
C LEU A 171 9.06 -0.34 22.86
N ALA A 172 8.07 -1.21 23.01
CA ALA A 172 7.21 -1.64 21.92
C ALA A 172 6.37 -0.47 21.35
N LEU A 173 5.83 0.39 22.20
CA LEU A 173 5.11 1.60 21.78
C LEU A 173 6.02 2.57 21.03
N LEU A 174 7.27 2.73 21.49
CA LEU A 174 8.26 3.55 20.79
C LEU A 174 8.59 2.97 19.41
N ALA A 175 8.81 1.66 19.31
CA ALA A 175 9.05 0.98 18.03
C ALA A 175 7.85 1.13 17.08
N LEU A 176 6.63 0.98 17.60
CA LEU A 176 5.39 1.16 16.86
C LEU A 176 5.26 2.57 16.29
N MET A 177 5.52 3.58 17.12
CA MET A 177 5.53 4.98 16.72
C MET A 177 6.57 5.21 15.62
N LEU A 178 7.80 4.72 15.80
CA LEU A 178 8.88 4.90 14.84
C LEU A 178 8.56 4.27 13.47
N VAL A 179 8.11 3.01 13.46
CA VAL A 179 7.72 2.30 12.22
C VAL A 179 6.59 3.03 11.51
N THR A 180 5.58 3.47 12.26
CA THR A 180 4.44 4.20 11.70
C THR A 180 4.86 5.55 11.11
N SER A 181 5.68 6.33 11.84
CA SER A 181 6.19 7.61 11.38
C SER A 181 7.07 7.47 10.15
N LEU A 182 7.99 6.49 10.11
CA LEU A 182 8.83 6.22 8.95
C LEU A 182 8.00 5.87 7.71
N ASN A 183 6.97 5.04 7.87
CA ASN A 183 6.07 4.67 6.78
C ASN A 183 5.26 5.88 6.28
N LEU A 184 4.72 6.71 7.19
CA LEU A 184 4.02 7.94 6.82
C LEU A 184 4.92 8.94 6.08
N VAL A 185 6.19 9.07 6.50
CA VAL A 185 7.17 9.92 5.82
C VAL A 185 7.49 9.36 4.43
N ALA A 186 7.70 8.04 4.30
CA ALA A 186 7.92 7.39 3.02
C ALA A 186 6.72 7.60 2.06
N TRP A 187 5.51 7.52 2.57
CA TRP A 187 4.28 7.77 1.81
C TRP A 187 4.13 9.24 1.40
N ALA A 188 4.34 10.18 2.33
CA ALA A 188 4.10 11.60 2.10
C ALA A 188 5.17 12.27 1.22
N VAL A 189 6.44 11.86 1.36
CA VAL A 189 7.57 12.52 0.70
C VAL A 189 8.05 11.73 -0.52
N ALA A 190 8.15 10.41 -0.40
CA ALA A 190 8.69 9.56 -1.45
C ALA A 190 7.60 8.85 -2.28
N HIS A 191 6.31 9.08 -1.97
CA HIS A 191 5.17 8.39 -2.59
C HIS A 191 5.28 6.85 -2.55
N LEU A 192 6.07 6.34 -1.59
CA LEU A 192 6.39 4.94 -1.45
C LEU A 192 5.41 4.28 -0.50
N VAL A 193 4.76 3.21 -0.97
CA VAL A 193 3.83 2.42 -0.16
C VAL A 193 4.55 1.20 0.38
N LEU A 194 4.92 1.26 1.66
CA LEU A 194 5.49 0.14 2.40
C LEU A 194 4.38 -0.63 3.16
N PRO A 195 4.40 -1.97 3.20
CA PRO A 195 3.41 -2.72 3.96
C PRO A 195 3.52 -2.42 5.47
N MET A 196 2.55 -1.72 6.03
CA MET A 196 2.54 -1.39 7.46
C MET A 196 2.21 -2.62 8.32
N ALA A 197 1.28 -3.46 7.85
CA ALA A 197 0.68 -4.52 8.65
C ALA A 197 1.73 -5.49 9.22
N SER A 198 2.74 -5.88 8.44
CA SER A 198 3.80 -6.79 8.88
C SER A 198 4.61 -6.22 10.04
N GLY A 199 4.97 -4.94 9.99
CA GLY A 199 5.69 -4.25 11.07
C GLY A 199 4.87 -4.16 12.35
N LEU A 200 3.60 -3.78 12.23
CA LEU A 200 2.68 -3.72 13.38
C LEU A 200 2.50 -5.09 14.03
N VAL A 201 2.26 -6.12 13.22
CA VAL A 201 2.09 -7.51 13.67
C VAL A 201 3.38 -8.03 14.31
N LEU A 202 4.56 -7.74 13.73
CA LEU A 202 5.84 -8.14 14.30
C LEU A 202 6.02 -7.57 15.72
N VAL A 203 5.84 -6.25 15.88
CA VAL A 203 5.99 -5.59 17.18
C VAL A 203 5.01 -6.16 18.21
N ALA A 204 3.74 -6.32 17.82
CA ALA A 204 2.70 -6.86 18.69
C ALA A 204 2.99 -8.33 19.07
N ALA A 205 3.36 -9.17 18.11
CA ALA A 205 3.67 -10.57 18.32
C ALA A 205 4.91 -10.75 19.21
N MET A 206 5.96 -9.96 18.99
CA MET A 206 7.16 -10.02 19.82
C MET A 206 6.90 -9.57 21.26
N LEU A 207 6.12 -8.49 21.46
CA LEU A 207 5.72 -8.06 22.79
C LEU A 207 4.89 -9.15 23.50
N ALA A 208 3.89 -9.70 22.80
CA ALA A 208 3.05 -10.78 23.34
C ALA A 208 3.90 -12.00 23.74
N LEU A 209 4.82 -12.41 22.88
CA LEU A 209 5.73 -13.53 23.13
C LEU A 209 6.64 -13.26 24.33
N HIS A 210 7.21 -12.06 24.43
CA HIS A 210 8.08 -11.66 25.53
C HIS A 210 7.33 -11.68 26.87
N LEU A 211 6.15 -11.08 26.95
CA LEU A 211 5.32 -11.07 28.16
C LEU A 211 4.86 -12.48 28.54
N PHE A 212 4.48 -13.30 27.56
CA PHE A 212 4.11 -14.70 27.77
C PHE A 212 5.26 -15.50 28.38
N PHE A 213 6.46 -15.43 27.81
CA PHE A 213 7.62 -16.14 28.35
C PHE A 213 8.03 -15.62 29.73
N GLY A 214 7.98 -14.31 29.95
CA GLY A 214 8.24 -13.72 31.27
C GLY A 214 7.30 -14.29 32.34
N ALA A 215 5.99 -14.27 32.07
CA ALA A 215 4.98 -14.80 32.98
C ALA A 215 5.09 -16.33 33.16
N TYR A 216 5.36 -17.07 32.10
CA TYR A 216 5.51 -18.53 32.15
C TYR A 216 6.72 -18.95 33.00
N LEU A 217 7.86 -18.27 32.83
CA LEU A 217 9.06 -18.53 33.63
C LEU A 217 8.83 -18.18 35.11
N GLU A 218 8.17 -17.06 35.38
CA GLU A 218 7.82 -16.66 36.75
C GLU A 218 6.89 -17.70 37.41
N PHE A 219 5.89 -18.17 36.68
CA PHE A 219 4.97 -19.19 37.17
C PHE A 219 5.69 -20.51 37.50
N ARG A 220 6.64 -20.94 36.66
CA ARG A 220 7.43 -22.14 36.90
C ARG A 220 8.37 -21.97 38.09
N ALA A 221 8.97 -20.79 38.27
CA ALA A 221 9.82 -20.47 39.41
C ALA A 221 9.04 -20.53 40.73
N ARG A 222 7.85 -19.92 40.78
CA ARG A 222 6.96 -19.94 41.96
C ARG A 222 6.57 -21.36 42.39
N ARG A 223 6.24 -22.25 41.43
CA ARG A 223 5.90 -23.66 41.72
C ARG A 223 7.07 -24.46 42.31
N ARG A 224 8.30 -24.22 41.85
CA ARG A 224 9.49 -24.91 42.38
C ARG A 224 9.77 -24.54 43.84
N LEU A 225 9.59 -23.28 44.20
CA LEU A 225 9.78 -22.80 45.57
C LEU A 225 8.69 -23.33 46.52
N ALA A 226 7.44 -23.42 46.05
CA ALA A 226 6.34 -24.00 46.85
C ALA A 226 6.57 -25.48 47.21
N GLY A 227 7.21 -26.25 46.33
CA GLY A 227 7.57 -27.65 46.60
C GLY A 227 8.72 -27.83 47.60
N VAL A 228 9.59 -26.82 47.77
CA VAL A 228 10.76 -26.87 48.66
C VAL A 228 10.42 -26.40 50.08
N VAL A 229 9.44 -25.51 50.25
CA VAL A 229 9.10 -24.90 51.55
C VAL A 229 8.11 -25.73 52.39
N TRP A 230 7.33 -26.63 51.76
CA TRP A 230 6.33 -27.45 52.46
C TRP A 230 6.84 -28.49 53.49
N PRO A 231 8.06 -29.08 53.40
CA PRO A 231 8.46 -30.12 54.36
C PRO A 231 8.90 -29.60 55.74
N ILE A 232 9.02 -28.28 55.96
CA ILE A 232 9.69 -27.72 57.16
C ILE A 232 8.70 -27.38 58.29
N ARG A 233 7.38 -27.54 58.09
CA ARG A 233 6.35 -27.21 59.09
C ARG A 233 5.67 -28.41 59.77
N SER A 234 6.15 -29.63 59.53
CA SER A 234 5.55 -30.87 60.06
C SER A 234 6.49 -31.69 60.95
N ALA A 235 7.46 -31.05 61.63
CA ALA A 235 8.31 -31.67 62.65
C ALA A 235 8.14 -30.95 63.99
#